data_AF-A0A3G8YHD3-F1
#
_entry.id   AF-A0A3G8YHD3-F1
#
_cell.length_a   1.000
_cell.length_b   1.000
_cell.length_c   1.000
_cell.angle_alpha   90.00
_cell.angle_beta   90.00
_cell.angle_gamma   90.00
#
_symmetry.space_group_name_H-M   'P 1'
#
loop_
_entity.id
_entity.type
_entity.pdbx_description
1 polymer ?
#
loop_
_entity_poly.entity_id
_entity_poly.type
_entity_poly.pdbx_seq_one_letter_code
_entity_poly.pdbx_strand_id
1 'polypeptide(L)'
;MTIPDHSGPCDSALEELRRTALSLKYVQISPYAYGQEGVFHQGLLIGHLHRSGVVGLACSVAVRDTLIQQGLVRPHHDNPDAPWIILTLDHPADLALAARLLREAWQCQAGQRQRIAYPSMDSPLSTQV
;
A
#
# COMPACT_ATOMS: atom_id res chain seq x y z
N MET A 1 20.93 -27.72 -0.82
CA MET A 1 20.02 -27.17 -1.84
C MET A 1 19.63 -25.78 -1.35
N THR A 2 20.39 -24.77 -1.75
CA THR A 2 20.21 -23.38 -1.32
C THR A 2 19.16 -22.77 -2.25
N ILE A 3 18.00 -22.40 -1.70
CA ILE A 3 17.02 -21.57 -2.42
C ILE A 3 17.76 -20.26 -2.77
N PRO A 4 17.75 -19.79 -4.03
CA PRO A 4 18.37 -18.52 -4.35
C PRO A 4 17.77 -17.41 -3.50
N ASP A 5 18.64 -16.65 -2.83
CA ASP A 5 18.29 -15.43 -2.12
C ASP A 5 17.83 -14.42 -3.16
N HIS A 6 16.51 -14.22 -3.26
CA HIS A 6 15.90 -13.22 -4.14
C HIS A 6 16.00 -11.80 -3.56
N SER A 7 16.67 -11.62 -2.42
CA SER A 7 16.70 -10.39 -1.62
C SER A 7 17.50 -9.26 -2.29
N GLY A 8 16.95 -8.68 -3.36
CA GLY A 8 17.27 -7.29 -3.68
C GLY A 8 16.92 -6.38 -2.50
N PRO A 9 17.51 -5.17 -2.40
CA PRO A 9 17.18 -4.23 -1.32
C PRO A 9 15.66 -3.98 -1.22
N CYS A 10 14.96 -3.96 -2.35
CA CYS A 10 13.50 -3.83 -2.45
C CYS A 10 12.74 -5.00 -1.82
N ASP A 11 13.23 -6.24 -1.95
CA ASP A 11 12.58 -7.44 -1.41
C ASP A 11 12.64 -7.45 0.13
N SER A 12 13.78 -7.03 0.69
CA SER A 12 13.93 -6.90 2.15
C SER A 12 13.06 -5.77 2.73
N ALA A 13 12.94 -4.65 2.01
CA ALA A 13 12.09 -3.54 2.41
C ALA A 13 10.60 -3.89 2.30
N LEU A 14 10.21 -4.60 1.24
CA LEU A 14 8.84 -5.06 1.04
C LEU A 14 8.41 -6.03 2.15
N GLU A 15 9.28 -6.98 2.51
CA GLU A 15 9.01 -7.93 3.60
C GLU A 15 8.91 -7.24 4.96
N GLU A 16 9.73 -6.23 5.23
CA GLU A 16 9.64 -5.43 6.45
C GLU A 16 8.35 -4.60 6.51
N LEU A 17 7.92 -4.03 5.37
CA LEU A 17 6.64 -3.34 5.27
C LEU A 17 5.46 -4.31 5.47
N ARG A 18 5.54 -5.51 4.88
CA ARG A 18 4.57 -6.60 5.06
C ARG A 18 4.45 -6.98 6.54
N ARG A 19 5.58 -7.17 7.22
CA ARG A 19 5.65 -7.46 8.66
C ARG A 19 5.04 -6.34 9.49
N THR A 20 5.33 -5.09 9.13
CA THR A 20 4.73 -3.92 9.77
C THR A 20 3.20 -3.94 9.63
N ALA A 21 2.68 -4.21 8.44
CA ALA A 21 1.24 -4.31 8.20
C ALA A 21 0.59 -5.38 9.08
N LEU A 22 1.15 -6.59 9.11
CA LEU A 22 0.63 -7.71 9.89
C LEU A 22 0.73 -7.53 11.41
N SER A 23 1.58 -6.60 11.88
CA SER A 23 1.65 -6.22 13.30
C SER A 23 0.48 -5.32 13.74
N LEU A 24 -0.25 -4.73 12.80
CA LEU A 24 -1.38 -3.85 13.09
C LEU A 24 -2.66 -4.67 13.36
N LYS A 25 -3.47 -4.19 14.30
CA LYS A 25 -4.69 -4.89 14.72
C LYS A 25 -5.71 -4.91 13.58
N TYR A 26 -6.32 -6.08 13.36
CA TYR A 26 -7.34 -6.32 12.33
C TYR A 26 -6.87 -6.06 10.90
N VAL A 27 -5.56 -6.15 10.66
CA VAL A 27 -4.99 -6.09 9.32
C VAL A 27 -4.79 -7.49 8.75
N GLN A 28 -5.12 -7.65 7.48
CA GLN A 28 -4.94 -8.87 6.70
C GLN A 28 -4.24 -8.54 5.38
N ILE A 29 -3.45 -9.48 4.88
CA ILE A 29 -2.85 -9.41 3.55
C ILE A 29 -3.42 -10.54 2.72
N SER A 30 -3.92 -10.24 1.53
CA SER A 30 -4.47 -11.23 0.59
C SER A 30 -4.12 -10.88 -0.85
N PRO A 31 -4.18 -11.85 -1.78
CA PRO A 31 -4.05 -11.56 -3.20
C PRO A 31 -5.00 -10.43 -3.62
N TYR A 32 -4.50 -9.55 -4.47
CA TYR A 32 -5.19 -8.40 -5.03
C TYR A 32 -4.95 -8.32 -6.55
N ALA A 33 -5.64 -7.40 -7.21
CA ALA A 33 -5.64 -7.28 -8.66
C ALA A 33 -4.21 -7.26 -9.25
N TYR A 34 -4.07 -7.80 -10.47
CA TYR A 34 -2.80 -7.81 -11.22
C TYR A 34 -1.63 -8.51 -10.50
N GLY A 35 -1.91 -9.50 -9.65
CA GLY A 35 -0.88 -10.27 -8.94
C GLY A 35 -0.23 -9.53 -7.77
N GLN A 36 -0.84 -8.43 -7.34
CA GLN A 36 -0.41 -7.65 -6.17
C GLN A 36 -0.92 -8.27 -4.88
N GLU A 37 -0.38 -7.85 -3.75
CA GLU A 37 -0.93 -8.17 -2.43
C GLU A 37 -1.64 -6.95 -1.85
N GLY A 38 -2.91 -7.09 -1.49
CA GLY A 38 -3.67 -6.02 -0.85
C GLY A 38 -3.52 -6.09 0.66
N VAL A 39 -3.34 -4.94 1.30
CA VAL A 39 -3.35 -4.76 2.75
C VAL A 39 -4.72 -4.24 3.14
N PHE A 40 -5.45 -5.01 3.92
CA PHE A 40 -6.83 -4.73 4.30
C PHE A 40 -6.93 -4.53 5.80
N HIS A 41 -7.59 -3.46 6.25
CA HIS A 41 -8.00 -3.27 7.63
C HIS A 41 -9.52 -3.41 7.72
N GLN A 42 -10.00 -4.41 8.47
CA GLN A 42 -11.44 -4.70 8.61
C GLN A 42 -12.19 -4.79 7.26
N GLY A 43 -11.56 -5.37 6.24
CA GLY A 43 -12.13 -5.53 4.89
C GLY A 43 -11.99 -4.30 3.97
N LEU A 44 -11.40 -3.20 4.44
CA LEU A 44 -11.10 -2.03 3.61
C LEU A 44 -9.64 -2.03 3.18
N LEU A 45 -9.40 -1.83 1.88
CA LEU A 45 -8.04 -1.71 1.34
C LEU A 45 -7.38 -0.42 1.83
N ILE A 46 -6.23 -0.55 2.49
CA ILE A 46 -5.41 0.57 2.99
C ILE A 46 -4.05 0.66 2.30
N GLY A 47 -3.68 -0.36 1.52
CA GLY A 47 -2.51 -0.35 0.66
C GLY A 47 -2.45 -1.55 -0.27
N HIS A 48 -1.59 -1.50 -1.27
CA HIS A 48 -1.23 -2.63 -2.12
C HIS A 48 0.29 -2.70 -2.30
N LEU A 49 0.80 -3.92 -2.33
CA LEU A 49 2.21 -4.26 -2.35
C LEU A 49 2.52 -4.98 -3.68
N HIS A 50 3.42 -4.42 -4.48
CA HIS A 50 3.92 -5.05 -5.69
C HIS A 50 5.27 -5.71 -5.41
N ARG A 51 5.50 -6.91 -5.95
CA ARG A 51 6.77 -7.65 -5.81
C ARG A 51 8.00 -6.91 -6.33
N SER A 52 7.80 -5.88 -7.16
CA SER A 52 8.88 -5.03 -7.66
C SER A 52 9.32 -3.95 -6.67
N GLY A 53 8.79 -3.92 -5.45
CA GLY A 53 9.05 -2.85 -4.48
C GLY A 53 8.25 -1.57 -4.71
N VAL A 54 7.28 -1.59 -5.64
CA VAL A 54 6.32 -0.48 -5.82
C VAL A 54 5.13 -0.72 -4.90
N VAL A 55 4.77 0.29 -4.11
CA VAL A 55 3.68 0.19 -3.13
C VAL A 55 2.71 1.36 -3.32
N GLY A 56 1.42 1.05 -3.22
CA GLY A 56 0.37 2.06 -3.19
C GLY A 56 -0.23 2.13 -1.79
N LEU A 57 -0.37 3.34 -1.25
CA LEU A 57 -0.85 3.54 0.11
C LEU A 57 -1.94 4.61 0.16
N ALA A 58 -2.97 4.33 0.94
CA ALA A 58 -4.00 5.31 1.28
C ALA A 58 -3.38 6.41 2.17
N CYS A 59 -3.76 7.67 1.94
CA CYS A 59 -3.34 8.80 2.77
C CYS A 59 -4.39 9.92 2.70
N SER A 60 -4.24 10.99 3.48
CA SER A 60 -5.11 12.17 3.31
C SER A 60 -4.72 12.97 2.06
N VAL A 61 -5.67 13.71 1.47
CA VAL A 61 -5.40 14.59 0.32
C VAL A 61 -4.28 15.60 0.63
N ALA A 62 -4.28 16.18 1.83
CA ALA A 62 -3.23 17.14 2.24
C ALA A 62 -1.84 16.48 2.32
N VAL A 63 -1.76 15.23 2.82
CA VAL A 63 -0.51 14.46 2.86
C VAL A 63 -0.05 14.11 1.45
N ARG A 64 -0.97 13.64 0.59
CA ARG A 64 -0.68 13.35 -0.83
C ARG A 64 -0.07 14.57 -1.51
N ASP A 65 -0.75 15.72 -1.45
CA ASP A 65 -0.33 16.94 -2.16
C ASP A 65 1.04 17.42 -1.68
N THR A 66 1.28 17.35 -0.36
CA THR A 66 2.58 17.70 0.23
C THR A 66 3.69 16.79 -0.29
N LEU A 67 3.48 15.47 -0.30
CA LEU A 67 4.49 14.49 -0.73
C LEU A 67 4.76 14.58 -2.24
N ILE A 68 3.74 14.85 -3.05
CA ILE A 68 3.89 15.08 -4.49
C ILE A 68 4.68 16.36 -4.75
N GLN A 69 4.37 17.45 -4.05
CA GLN A 69 5.11 18.72 -4.17
C GLN A 69 6.59 18.58 -3.79
N GLN A 70 6.90 17.70 -2.83
CA GLN A 70 8.27 17.38 -2.42
C GLN A 70 8.99 16.41 -3.38
N GLY A 71 8.30 15.87 -4.38
CA GLY A 71 8.86 14.90 -5.33
C GLY A 71 9.15 13.52 -4.71
N LEU A 72 8.60 13.22 -3.53
CA LEU A 72 8.86 11.98 -2.80
C LEU A 72 7.99 10.81 -3.28
N VAL A 73 6.85 11.11 -3.90
CA VAL A 73 5.87 10.10 -4.34
C VAL A 73 5.27 10.51 -5.67
N ARG A 74 4.61 9.55 -6.34
CA ARG A 74 3.83 9.79 -7.55
C ARG A 74 2.33 9.74 -7.25
N PRO A 75 1.49 10.49 -7.99
CA PRO A 75 0.04 10.33 -7.90
C PRO A 75 -0.37 8.91 -8.32
N HIS A 76 -1.51 8.45 -7.79
CA HIS A 76 -2.07 7.17 -8.20
C HIS A 76 -2.45 7.20 -9.69
N HIS A 77 -2.04 6.17 -10.45
CA HIS A 77 -2.12 6.18 -11.90
C HIS A 77 -3.56 6.10 -12.43
N ASP A 78 -4.46 5.36 -11.75
CA ASP A 78 -5.87 5.27 -12.17
C ASP A 78 -6.70 6.50 -11.80
N ASN A 79 -6.35 7.17 -10.71
CA ASN A 79 -7.07 8.36 -10.24
C ASN A 79 -6.12 9.28 -9.48
N PRO A 80 -5.55 10.29 -10.16
CA PRO A 80 -4.61 11.23 -9.54
C PRO A 80 -5.22 12.01 -8.36
N ASP A 81 -6.54 12.19 -8.37
CA ASP A 81 -7.28 12.89 -7.34
C ASP A 81 -7.70 11.97 -6.17
N ALA A 82 -7.41 10.67 -6.25
CA ALA A 82 -7.65 9.77 -5.14
C ALA A 82 -6.74 10.11 -3.95
N PRO A 83 -7.20 9.81 -2.72
CA PRO A 83 -6.40 9.90 -1.49
C PRO A 83 -5.35 8.76 -1.42
N TRP A 84 -4.58 8.57 -2.49
CA TRP A 84 -3.66 7.46 -2.71
C TRP A 84 -2.37 7.97 -3.36
N ILE A 85 -1.24 7.38 -2.95
CA ILE A 85 0.08 7.65 -3.53
C ILE A 85 0.73 6.35 -3.99
N ILE A 86 1.66 6.47 -4.92
CA ILE A 86 2.56 5.38 -5.33
C ILE A 86 3.99 5.76 -4.94
N LEU A 87 4.68 4.83 -4.29
CA LEU A 87 6.05 4.96 -3.82
C LEU A 87 6.86 3.73 -4.26
N THR A 88 8.13 3.92 -4.58
CA THR A 88 9.08 2.84 -4.83
C THR A 88 10.03 2.71 -3.63
N LEU A 89 10.24 1.48 -3.16
CA LEU A 89 11.10 1.18 -2.02
C LEU A 89 12.56 0.98 -2.47
N ASP A 90 13.22 2.07 -2.86
CA ASP A 90 14.62 2.04 -3.34
C ASP A 90 15.62 2.35 -2.22
N HIS A 91 15.20 3.10 -1.20
CA HIS A 91 16.02 3.55 -0.10
C HIS A 91 15.37 3.30 1.27
N PRO A 92 16.16 3.19 2.36
CA PRO A 92 15.62 3.03 3.72
C PRO A 92 14.64 4.13 4.13
N ALA A 93 14.81 5.35 3.59
CA ALA A 93 13.89 6.46 3.82
C ALA A 93 12.49 6.19 3.23
N ASP A 94 12.41 5.49 2.11
CA ASP A 94 11.14 5.13 1.46
C ASP A 94 10.39 4.10 2.29
N LEU A 95 11.11 3.11 2.86
CA LEU A 95 10.52 2.16 3.79
C LEU A 95 9.94 2.86 5.03
N ALA A 96 10.70 3.79 5.61
CA ALA A 96 10.24 4.56 6.76
C ALA A 96 8.99 5.41 6.42
N LEU A 97 8.97 6.03 5.23
CA LEU A 97 7.82 6.78 4.74
C LEU A 97 6.61 5.86 4.51
N ALA A 98 6.79 4.71 3.85
CA ALA A 98 5.75 3.73 3.59
C ALA A 98 5.14 3.19 4.89
N ALA A 99 5.98 2.80 5.84
CA ALA A 99 5.53 2.31 7.14
C ALA A 99 4.77 3.37 7.94
N ARG A 100 5.21 4.64 7.86
CA ARG A 100 4.50 5.77 8.48
C ARG A 100 3.11 5.95 7.85
N LEU A 101 3.03 6.05 6.54
CA LEU A 101 1.77 6.25 5.80
C LEU A 101 0.79 5.10 6.03
N LEU A 102 1.27 3.85 6.07
CA LEU A 102 0.44 2.70 6.38
C LEU A 102 -0.17 2.79 7.78
N ARG A 103 0.62 3.20 8.79
CA ARG A 103 0.12 3.40 10.16
C ARG A 103 -0.88 4.55 10.23
N GLU A 104 -0.63 5.64 9.53
CA GLU A 104 -1.57 6.77 9.44
C GLU A 104 -2.89 6.33 8.79
N ALA A 105 -2.86 5.58 7.69
CA ALA A 105 -4.06 5.04 7.04
C ALA A 105 -4.86 4.13 7.98
N TRP A 106 -4.16 3.23 8.69
CA TRP A 106 -4.75 2.36 9.71
C TRP A 106 -5.40 3.18 10.84
N GLN A 107 -4.72 4.21 11.37
CA GLN A 107 -5.25 5.09 12.41
C GLN A 107 -6.48 5.88 11.95
N CYS A 108 -6.43 6.45 10.75
CA CYS A 108 -7.55 7.19 10.16
C CYS A 108 -8.81 6.33 10.04
N GLN A 109 -8.64 5.07 9.64
CA GLN A 109 -9.75 4.12 9.56
C GLN A 109 -10.20 3.61 10.94
N ALA A 110 -9.26 3.27 11.83
CA ALA A 110 -9.57 2.81 13.19
C ALA A 110 -10.30 3.87 14.04
N GLY A 111 -10.02 5.15 13.79
CA GLY A 111 -10.64 6.27 14.50
C GLY A 111 -11.99 6.75 13.94
N GLN A 112 -12.53 6.11 12.89
CA GLN A 112 -13.77 6.51 12.20
C GLN A 112 -13.88 8.01 11.86
N ARG A 113 -12.77 8.71 11.62
CA ARG A 113 -12.81 10.16 11.37
C ARG A 113 -13.07 10.50 9.90
N GLN A 114 -12.60 9.67 8.97
CA GLN A 114 -12.93 9.69 7.54
C GLN A 114 -12.74 8.28 6.95
N ARG A 115 -13.74 7.75 6.24
CA ARG A 115 -13.57 6.51 5.45
C ARG A 115 -12.75 6.84 4.22
N ILE A 116 -11.45 6.54 4.26
CA ILE A 116 -10.63 6.54 3.05
C ILE A 116 -10.97 5.26 2.29
N ALA A 117 -11.89 5.36 1.35
CA ALA A 117 -12.28 4.26 0.47
C ALA A 117 -11.63 4.47 -0.89
N TYR A 118 -10.88 3.47 -1.35
CA TYR A 118 -10.58 3.31 -2.78
C TYR A 118 -11.74 2.53 -3.42
N PRO A 119 -12.25 2.92 -4.59
CA PRO A 119 -13.21 2.07 -5.31
C PRO A 119 -12.52 0.75 -5.66
N SER A 120 -13.22 -0.36 -5.44
CA SER A 120 -12.79 -1.66 -5.95
C SER A 120 -12.39 -1.52 -7.42
N MET A 121 -11.13 -1.83 -7.76
CA MET A 121 -10.82 -2.20 -9.14
C MET A 121 -11.69 -3.41 -9.44
N ASP A 122 -12.62 -3.27 -10.38
CA ASP A 122 -13.55 -4.32 -10.76
C ASP A 122 -12.87 -5.70 -10.78
N SER A 123 -13.49 -6.63 -10.06
CA SER A 123 -13.19 -8.05 -10.13
C SER A 123 -13.12 -8.49 -11.59
N PRO A 124 -12.02 -9.06 -12.11
CA PRO A 124 -12.18 -10.04 -13.16
C PRO A 124 -12.65 -11.34 -12.49
N LEU A 125 -13.85 -11.77 -12.88
CA LEU A 125 -14.48 -13.10 -12.74
C LEU A 125 -15.84 -13.11 -12.02
N SER A 126 -16.78 -12.27 -12.48
CA SER A 126 -18.15 -12.78 -12.69
C SER A 126 -18.33 -13.10 -14.17
N THR A 127 -17.81 -14.25 -14.59
CA THR A 127 -18.43 -14.96 -15.70
C THR A 127 -19.63 -15.68 -15.12
N GLN A 128 -20.82 -15.17 -15.40
CA GLN A 128 -22.04 -15.96 -15.33
C GLN A 128 -21.87 -17.17 -16.25
N VAL A 129 -22.01 -18.38 -15.69
CA VAL A 129 -22.53 -19.57 -16.36
C VAL A 129 -23.44 -20.31 -15.40
#